data_AF-A0A9P8FRG5-F1
#
_entry.id   AF-A0A9P8FRG5-F1
#
_cell.length_a   1.000
_cell.length_b   1.000
_cell.length_c   1.000
_cell.angle_alpha   90.00
_cell.angle_beta   90.00
_cell.angle_gamma   90.00
#
_symmetry.space_group_name_H-M   'P 1'
#
loop_
_entity.id
_entity.type
_entity.pdbx_description
1 polymer ?
#
loop_
_entity_poly.entity_id
_entity_poly.type
_entity_poly.pdbx_seq_one_letter_code
_entity_poly.pdbx_strand_id
1 'polypeptide(L)'
;MAHRIITQVFVTGTRVFGRAVAEAYRHASASQKYQAATGIKGATGGAGLTLDEACKILNVGPPKGGKANMEQVTERFKKLFDQNDPKKGGSFYL
;
A
#
# COMPACT_ATOMS: atom_id res chain seq x y z
N MET A 1 39.20 27.93 -11.88
CA MET A 1 38.93 26.48 -12.05
C MET A 1 37.85 25.95 -11.10
N ALA A 2 37.90 26.22 -9.79
CA ALA A 2 36.91 25.72 -8.82
C ALA A 2 35.44 26.17 -9.08
N HIS A 3 35.22 27.42 -9.49
CA HIS A 3 33.88 27.96 -9.79
C HIS A 3 33.20 27.30 -11.00
N ARG A 4 33.96 26.73 -11.95
CA ARG A 4 33.40 26.00 -13.11
C ARG A 4 32.95 24.59 -12.72
N ILE A 5 33.67 23.95 -11.81
CA ILE A 5 33.34 22.62 -11.30
C ILE A 5 32.07 22.70 -10.42
N ILE A 6 31.99 23.69 -9.53
CA ILE A 6 30.81 23.89 -8.67
C ILE A 6 29.56 24.17 -9.51
N THR A 7 29.66 25.03 -10.54
CA THR A 7 28.52 25.32 -11.43
C THR A 7 28.12 24.12 -12.29
N GLN A 8 29.07 23.31 -12.76
CA GLN A 8 28.77 22.08 -13.50
C GLN A 8 28.08 21.02 -12.63
N VAL A 9 28.53 20.80 -11.40
CA VAL A 9 27.91 19.85 -10.46
C VAL A 9 26.50 20.31 -10.10
N PHE A 10 26.29 21.60 -9.89
CA PHE A 10 24.97 22.14 -9.56
C PHE A 10 23.97 22.03 -10.72
N VAL A 11 24.40 22.39 -11.95
CA VAL A 11 23.56 22.29 -13.16
C VAL A 11 23.23 20.84 -13.50
N THR A 12 24.16 19.91 -13.26
CA THR A 12 23.94 18.50 -13.54
C THR A 12 23.07 17.84 -12.47
N GLY A 13 23.31 18.16 -11.19
CA GLY A 13 22.52 17.67 -10.07
C GLY A 13 21.04 18.07 -10.19
N THR A 14 20.78 19.35 -10.46
CA THR A 14 19.40 19.86 -10.61
C THR A 14 18.62 19.19 -11.76
N ARG A 15 19.26 18.87 -12.88
CA ARG A 15 18.63 18.15 -14.00
C ARG A 15 18.26 16.71 -13.66
N VAL A 16 19.12 16.01 -12.92
CA VAL A 16 18.89 14.61 -12.53
C VAL A 16 17.77 14.52 -11.48
N PHE A 17 17.79 15.36 -10.46
CA PHE A 17 16.71 15.42 -9.45
C PHE A 17 15.37 15.84 -10.08
N GLY A 18 15.36 16.83 -10.98
CA GLY A 18 14.15 17.26 -11.68
C GLY A 18 13.51 16.15 -12.52
N ARG A 19 14.33 15.38 -13.26
CA ARG A 19 13.84 14.21 -14.02
C ARG A 19 13.31 13.11 -13.12
N ALA A 20 14.01 12.79 -12.03
CA ALA A 20 13.57 11.77 -11.09
C ALA A 20 12.22 12.12 -10.44
N VAL A 21 12.00 13.38 -10.05
CA VAL A 21 10.72 13.83 -9.49
C VAL A 21 9.61 13.80 -10.53
N ALA A 22 9.87 14.25 -11.77
CA ALA A 22 8.89 14.20 -12.85
C ALA A 22 8.51 12.76 -13.23
N GLU A 23 9.48 11.85 -13.28
CA GLU A 23 9.25 10.43 -13.50
C GLU A 23 8.46 9.81 -12.35
N ALA A 24 8.82 10.08 -11.09
CA ALA A 24 8.07 9.61 -9.92
C ALA A 24 6.62 10.12 -9.91
N TYR A 25 6.39 11.39 -10.27
CA TYR A 25 5.05 11.95 -10.40
C TYR A 25 4.26 11.29 -11.54
N ARG A 26 4.92 10.99 -12.67
CA ARG A 26 4.32 10.22 -13.77
C ARG A 26 3.99 8.79 -13.34
N HIS A 27 4.85 8.16 -12.56
CA HIS A 27 4.62 6.81 -12.02
C HIS A 27 3.47 6.78 -11.01
N ALA A 28 3.40 7.74 -10.09
CA ALA A 28 2.30 7.87 -9.14
C ALA A 28 0.97 8.10 -9.88
N SER A 29 0.93 9.07 -10.80
CA SER A 29 -0.28 9.35 -11.58
C SER A 29 -0.68 8.20 -12.52
N ALA A 30 0.27 7.50 -13.12
CA ALA A 30 -0.01 6.31 -13.91
C ALA A 30 -0.59 5.19 -13.03
N SER A 31 0.01 4.93 -11.86
CA SER A 31 -0.49 3.94 -10.91
C SER A 31 -1.92 4.26 -10.43
N GLN A 32 -2.26 5.54 -10.24
CA GLN A 32 -3.63 5.99 -9.97
C GLN A 32 -4.57 5.71 -11.15
N LYS A 33 -4.14 6.00 -12.39
CA LYS A 33 -4.94 5.77 -13.60
C LYS A 33 -5.19 4.30 -13.87
N TYR A 34 -4.20 3.43 -13.66
CA TYR A 34 -4.38 1.97 -13.74
C TYR A 34 -5.40 1.48 -12.72
N GLN A 35 -5.31 1.94 -11.46
CA GLN A 35 -6.27 1.61 -10.41
C GLN A 35 -7.71 2.08 -10.73
N ALA A 36 -7.85 3.26 -11.35
CA ALA A 36 -9.14 3.79 -11.79
C ALA A 36 -9.72 3.00 -12.98
N ALA A 37 -8.87 2.53 -13.90
CA ALA A 37 -9.29 1.77 -15.09
C ALA A 37 -9.66 0.31 -14.78
N THR A 38 -9.06 -0.31 -13.76
CA THR A 38 -9.42 -1.67 -13.32
C THR A 38 -10.69 -1.73 -12.46
N GLY A 39 -11.40 -0.62 -12.25
CA GLY A 39 -12.67 -0.61 -11.54
C GLY A 39 -12.56 -0.89 -10.04
N ILE A 40 -11.37 -0.79 -9.45
CA ILE A 40 -11.19 -0.90 -7.99
C ILE A 40 -11.64 0.43 -7.36
N LYS A 41 -12.97 0.60 -7.29
CA LYS A 41 -13.62 1.61 -6.45
C LYS A 41 -13.43 1.21 -4.99
N GLY A 42 -12.28 1.55 -4.41
CA GLY A 42 -12.00 1.24 -3.00
C GLY A 42 -10.60 1.57 -2.52
N ALA A 43 -9.64 1.82 -3.42
CA ALA A 43 -8.30 2.22 -3.01
C ALA A 43 -8.26 3.72 -2.65
N THR A 44 -8.76 4.06 -1.47
CA THR A 44 -8.47 5.35 -0.83
C THR A 44 -6.99 5.40 -0.48
N GLY A 45 -6.15 5.96 -1.35
CA GLY A 45 -4.91 6.68 -0.99
C GLY A 45 -3.81 5.98 -0.16
N GLY A 46 -3.94 4.71 0.20
CA GLY A 46 -2.96 3.92 0.93
C GLY A 46 -3.55 2.55 1.21
N ALA A 47 -2.95 1.49 0.66
CA ALA A 47 -3.13 0.08 1.02
C ALA A 47 -4.43 -0.27 1.80
N GLY A 48 -5.60 0.06 1.24
CA GLY A 48 -6.88 -0.10 1.92
C GLY A 48 -7.44 -1.48 1.62
N LEU A 49 -7.65 -2.28 2.66
CA LEU A 49 -8.23 -3.62 2.56
C LEU A 49 -9.71 -3.54 2.16
N THR A 50 -10.12 -4.24 1.09
CA THR A 50 -11.54 -4.31 0.72
C THR A 50 -12.33 -5.22 1.68
N LEU A 51 -13.66 -5.06 1.74
CA LEU A 51 -14.51 -5.92 2.57
C LEU A 51 -14.40 -7.41 2.17
N ASP A 52 -14.33 -7.68 0.87
CA ASP A 52 -14.18 -9.05 0.36
C ASP A 52 -12.82 -9.66 0.76
N GLU A 53 -11.74 -8.88 0.65
CA GLU A 53 -10.42 -9.30 1.12
C GLU A 53 -10.41 -9.51 2.64
N ALA A 54 -11.03 -8.61 3.41
CA ALA A 54 -11.13 -8.76 4.86
C ALA A 54 -11.86 -10.04 5.28
N CYS A 55 -12.97 -10.35 4.62
CA CYS A 55 -13.72 -11.58 4.85
C CYS A 55 -12.91 -12.83 4.51
N LYS A 56 -12.13 -12.80 3.41
CA LYS A 56 -11.26 -13.90 3.01
C LYS A 56 -10.09 -14.09 3.98
N ILE A 57 -9.40 -13.02 4.36
CA ILE A 57 -8.27 -13.07 5.31
C ILE A 57 -8.73 -13.66 6.65
N LEU A 58 -9.86 -13.19 7.17
CA LEU A 58 -10.41 -13.67 8.44
C LEU A 58 -11.15 -15.01 8.32
N ASN A 59 -11.32 -15.53 7.11
CA ASN A 59 -12.11 -16.73 6.81
C ASN A 59 -13.50 -16.68 7.46
N VAL A 60 -14.21 -15.58 7.22
CA VAL A 60 -15.58 -15.33 7.69
C VAL A 60 -16.50 -15.01 6.52
N GLY A 61 -17.78 -15.34 6.66
CA GLY A 61 -18.77 -14.99 5.65
C GLY A 61 -19.00 -13.46 5.58
N PRO A 62 -19.44 -12.95 4.43
CA PRO A 62 -19.81 -11.54 4.31
C PRO A 62 -20.97 -11.19 5.26
N PRO A 63 -21.07 -9.92 5.72
CA PRO A 63 -22.14 -9.49 6.62
C PRO A 63 -23.52 -9.75 5.99
N LYS A 64 -24.35 -10.57 6.64
CA LYS A 64 -25.71 -10.83 6.17
C LYS A 64 -26.62 -9.70 6.64
N GLY A 65 -27.20 -8.94 5.70
CA GLY A 65 -28.05 -7.80 6.03
C GLY A 65 -27.30 -6.66 6.75
N GLY A 66 -26.01 -6.48 6.46
CA GLY A 66 -25.17 -5.43 7.07
C GLY A 66 -24.71 -5.72 8.50
N LYS A 67 -25.06 -6.89 9.06
CA LYS A 67 -24.61 -7.33 10.38
C LYS A 67 -23.56 -8.42 10.25
N ALA A 68 -22.37 -8.16 10.81
CA ALA A 68 -21.32 -9.16 10.95
C ALA A 68 -21.51 -9.96 12.24
N ASN A 69 -21.11 -11.23 12.24
CA ASN A 69 -20.97 -12.02 13.47
C ASN A 69 -19.66 -11.62 14.14
N MET A 70 -19.74 -10.70 15.12
CA MET A 70 -18.57 -10.11 15.74
C MET A 70 -17.80 -11.11 16.59
N GLU A 71 -18.49 -12.06 17.23
CA GLU A 71 -17.88 -13.13 18.01
C GLU A 71 -16.95 -13.97 17.14
N GLN A 72 -17.44 -14.41 15.98
CA GLN A 72 -16.67 -15.19 15.02
C GLN A 72 -15.49 -14.39 14.44
N VAL A 73 -15.71 -13.12 14.14
CA VAL A 73 -14.66 -12.22 13.63
C VAL A 73 -13.52 -12.09 14.66
N THR A 74 -13.86 -11.82 15.91
CA THR A 74 -12.86 -11.64 16.98
C THR A 74 -12.10 -12.94 17.27
N GLU A 75 -12.78 -14.08 17.29
CA GLU A 75 -12.14 -15.39 17.47
C GLU A 75 -11.11 -15.68 16.35
N ARG A 76 -11.52 -15.48 15.10
CA ARG A 76 -10.66 -15.68 13.93
C ARG A 76 -9.48 -14.72 13.91
N PHE A 77 -9.74 -13.44 14.19
CA PHE A 77 -8.70 -12.43 14.31
C PHE A 77 -7.66 -12.84 15.36
N LYS A 78 -8.08 -13.17 16.58
CA LYS A 78 -7.14 -13.51 17.66
C LYS A 78 -6.28 -14.72 17.28
N LYS A 79 -6.89 -15.76 16.73
CA LYS A 79 -6.18 -16.96 16.29
C LYS A 79 -5.14 -16.66 15.21
N LEU A 80 -5.53 -15.93 14.15
CA LEU A 80 -4.62 -15.60 13.05
C LEU A 80 -3.53 -14.64 13.51
N PHE A 81 -3.85 -13.68 14.36
CA PHE A 81 -2.88 -12.74 14.92
C PHE A 81 -1.84 -13.45 15.77
N ASP A 82 -2.26 -14.33 16.70
CA ASP A 82 -1.36 -15.08 17.56
C ASP A 82 -0.46 -16.07 16.80
N GLN A 83 -0.97 -16.62 15.69
CA GLN A 83 -0.24 -17.54 14.81
C GLN A 83 0.80 -16.82 13.93
N ASN A 84 0.52 -15.57 13.54
CA ASN A 84 1.43 -14.77 12.72
C ASN A 84 2.35 -13.86 13.55
N ASP A 85 2.33 -13.98 14.88
CA ASP A 85 3.23 -13.23 15.76
C ASP A 85 4.70 -13.42 15.33
N PRO A 86 5.41 -12.34 14.92
CA PRO A 86 6.80 -12.42 14.47
C PRO A 86 7.74 -12.98 15.54
N LYS A 87 7.39 -12.81 16.83
CA LYS A 87 8.18 -13.36 17.95
C LYS A 87 8.12 -14.89 18.01
N LYS A 88 7.12 -15.51 17.39
CA LYS A 88 6.92 -16.96 17.32
C LYS A 88 7.28 -17.54 15.95
N GLY A 89 8.00 -16.78 15.12
CA GLY A 89 8.39 -17.17 13.77
C GLY A 89 7.34 -16.88 12.70
N GLY A 90 6.30 -16.10 13.03
CA GLY A 90 5.36 -15.55 12.06
C GLY A 90 5.96 -14.39 11.24
N SER A 91 5.16 -13.83 10.34
CA SER A 91 5.58 -12.71 9.49
C SER A 91 4.92 -11.41 9.95
N PHE A 92 5.70 -10.34 10.03
CA PHE A 92 5.18 -8.98 10.24
C PHE A 92 4.74 -8.31 8.92
N TYR A 93 5.28 -8.78 7.80
CA TYR A 93 5.13 -8.17 6.48
C TYR A 93 4.16 -8.95 5.57
N LEU A 94 3.54 -9.99 6.11
CA LEU A 94 2.37 -10.70 5.58
C LEU A 94 1.24 -10.51 6.58
#